data_AF-A0A107G873-F1
#
_entry.id   AF-A0A107G873-F1
#
_cell.length_a   1.000
_cell.length_b   1.000
_cell.length_c   1.000
_cell.angle_alpha   90.00
_cell.angle_beta   90.00
_cell.angle_gamma   90.00
#
_symmetry.space_group_name_H-M   'P 1'
#
loop_
_entity.id
_entity.type
_entity.pdbx_description
1 polymer ?
#
loop_
_entity_poly.entity_id
_entity_poly.type
_entity_poly.pdbx_seq_one_letter_code
_entity_poly.pdbx_strand_id
1 'polypeptide(L)'
;MSITPSTSVPSDAVAADWQRALRACVSAFDAFASPSAIVFYRLDASGEPADFELFGMPESMHRTYVARYRMLDPLHPSRCAASEDAVVTLASQLPDERREASAYWTRFLRRHDVADVVEIWLRDAGVTVGAFSLLRVGATGEGAAGEGAAGEGATGRFARSEIDALAHLQPVAEAALTPLLRARRGIHRIGCEERLTYREEQIARLVRDGRSNKEIARDLALGQPTIKTHLMRMYRKLGVSNRTELVGALFL
;
A
#
# COMPACT_ATOMS: atom_id res chain seq x y z
N MET A 1 -40.44 -19.84 -22.69
CA MET A 1 -39.73 -18.78 -21.95
C MET A 1 -38.56 -19.44 -21.23
N SER A 2 -37.36 -19.28 -21.78
CA SER A 2 -36.14 -19.91 -21.26
C SER A 2 -35.55 -19.01 -20.19
N ILE A 3 -35.45 -19.50 -18.96
CA ILE A 3 -34.76 -18.84 -17.85
C ILE A 3 -33.28 -19.17 -17.99
N THR A 4 -32.45 -18.18 -18.29
CA THR A 4 -30.99 -18.29 -18.25
C THR A 4 -30.51 -18.29 -16.79
N PRO A 5 -29.58 -19.17 -16.39
CA PRO A 5 -29.00 -19.14 -15.06
C PRO A 5 -28.00 -17.97 -14.97
N SER A 6 -28.10 -17.20 -13.89
CA SER A 6 -27.15 -16.17 -13.50
C SER A 6 -25.83 -16.83 -13.10
N THR A 7 -24.80 -16.69 -13.94
CA THR A 7 -23.46 -17.21 -13.68
C THR A 7 -22.73 -16.28 -12.71
N SER A 8 -22.86 -16.52 -11.41
CA SER A 8 -21.96 -15.95 -10.41
C SER A 8 -20.57 -16.56 -10.61
N VAL A 9 -19.64 -15.80 -11.20
CA VAL A 9 -18.22 -16.19 -11.25
C VAL A 9 -17.72 -16.33 -9.80
N PRO A 10 -17.09 -17.45 -9.41
CA PRO A 10 -16.67 -17.65 -8.03
C PRO A 10 -15.53 -16.69 -7.69
N SER A 11 -15.65 -16.01 -6.54
CA SER A 11 -14.65 -15.10 -5.94
C SER A 11 -13.21 -15.65 -5.99
N ASP A 12 -13.05 -16.97 -5.95
CA ASP A 12 -11.75 -17.66 -5.93
C ASP A 12 -10.99 -17.58 -7.27
N ALA A 13 -11.69 -17.57 -8.41
CA ALA A 13 -11.05 -17.48 -9.73
C ALA A 13 -10.42 -16.09 -9.95
N VAL A 14 -11.16 -15.04 -9.57
CA VAL A 14 -10.67 -13.65 -9.64
C VAL A 14 -9.48 -13.43 -8.69
N ALA A 15 -9.48 -14.08 -7.53
CA ALA A 15 -8.35 -14.04 -6.60
C ALA A 15 -7.10 -14.74 -7.17
N ALA A 16 -7.27 -15.89 -7.84
CA ALA A 16 -6.17 -16.59 -8.50
C ALA A 16 -5.60 -15.81 -9.69
N ASP A 17 -6.46 -15.20 -10.50
CA ASP A 17 -6.04 -14.36 -11.63
C ASP A 17 -5.34 -13.08 -11.17
N TRP A 18 -5.82 -12.46 -10.09
CA TRP A 18 -5.14 -11.35 -9.42
C TRP A 18 -3.72 -11.71 -9.00
N GLN A 19 -3.56 -12.80 -8.25
CA GLN A 19 -2.24 -13.18 -7.74
C GLN A 19 -1.27 -13.52 -8.86
N ARG A 20 -1.78 -14.12 -9.95
CA ARG A 20 -0.97 -14.42 -11.14
C ARG A 20 -0.52 -13.14 -11.84
N ALA A 21 -1.44 -12.21 -12.09
CA ALA A 21 -1.12 -10.93 -12.75
C ALA A 21 -0.14 -10.11 -11.92
N LEU A 22 -0.37 -10.01 -10.60
CA LEU A 22 0.50 -9.28 -9.69
C LEU A 22 1.91 -9.87 -9.67
N ARG A 23 2.04 -11.20 -9.54
CA ARG A 23 3.35 -11.87 -9.59
C ARG A 23 4.05 -11.69 -10.93
N ALA A 24 3.32 -11.65 -12.04
CA ALA A 24 3.90 -11.38 -13.36
C ALA A 24 4.47 -9.96 -13.45
N CYS A 25 3.74 -8.95 -12.94
CA CYS A 25 4.24 -7.58 -12.86
C CYS A 25 5.48 -7.46 -11.97
N VAL A 26 5.45 -8.07 -10.78
CA VAL A 26 6.59 -8.13 -9.86
C VAL A 26 7.80 -8.76 -10.54
N SER A 27 7.62 -9.90 -11.22
CA SER A 27 8.71 -10.59 -11.92
C SER A 27 9.27 -9.76 -13.08
N ALA A 28 8.42 -9.02 -13.79
CA ALA A 28 8.87 -8.10 -14.84
C ALA A 28 9.71 -6.97 -14.23
N PHE A 29 9.22 -6.30 -13.19
CA PHE A 29 9.99 -5.23 -12.54
C PHE A 29 11.31 -5.73 -11.94
N ASP A 30 11.32 -6.94 -11.39
CA ASP A 30 12.52 -7.59 -10.90
C ASP A 30 13.56 -7.84 -12.01
N ALA A 31 13.12 -8.32 -13.17
CA ALA A 31 14.00 -8.59 -14.31
C ALA A 31 14.65 -7.32 -14.90
N PHE A 32 13.99 -6.16 -14.84
CA PHE A 32 14.47 -4.93 -15.46
C PHE A 32 15.18 -3.96 -14.50
N ALA A 33 14.89 -4.04 -13.21
CA ALA A 33 15.42 -3.10 -12.22
C ALA A 33 15.97 -3.77 -10.96
N SER A 34 16.00 -5.11 -10.88
CA SER A 34 16.58 -5.90 -9.77
C SER A 34 16.47 -5.24 -8.39
N PRO A 35 15.25 -4.87 -7.95
CA PRO A 35 15.06 -4.23 -6.67
C PRO A 35 15.29 -5.24 -5.56
N SER A 36 15.75 -4.77 -4.40
CA SER A 36 15.88 -5.61 -3.21
C SER A 36 14.53 -5.95 -2.59
N ALA A 37 13.53 -5.08 -2.77
CA ALA A 37 12.16 -5.33 -2.36
C ALA A 37 11.16 -4.57 -3.23
N ILE A 38 9.96 -5.12 -3.36
CA ILE A 38 8.82 -4.50 -4.02
C ILE A 38 7.63 -4.50 -3.06
N VAL A 39 6.95 -3.36 -2.95
CA VAL A 39 5.70 -3.22 -2.21
C VAL A 39 4.63 -2.77 -3.19
N PHE A 40 3.58 -3.56 -3.32
CA PHE A 40 2.38 -3.14 -4.01
C PHE A 40 1.37 -2.59 -2.99
N TYR A 41 0.68 -1.50 -3.33
CA TYR A 41 -0.45 -1.02 -2.54
C TYR A 41 -1.52 -0.41 -3.44
N ARG A 42 -2.75 -0.42 -2.92
CA ARG A 42 -3.91 0.22 -3.57
C ARG A 42 -4.21 1.53 -2.90
N LEU A 43 -4.81 2.45 -3.65
CA LEU A 43 -5.38 3.65 -3.08
C LEU A 43 -6.85 3.42 -2.76
N ASP A 44 -7.22 3.69 -1.51
CA ASP A 44 -8.61 3.71 -1.08
C ASP A 44 -9.37 4.93 -1.63
N ALA A 45 -10.65 5.04 -1.31
CA ALA A 45 -11.50 6.16 -1.77
C ALA A 45 -11.04 7.54 -1.27
N SER A 46 -10.20 7.59 -0.23
CA SER A 46 -9.58 8.83 0.26
C SER A 46 -8.20 9.11 -0.34
N GLY A 47 -7.70 8.24 -1.24
CA GLY A 47 -6.37 8.37 -1.82
C GLY A 47 -5.24 7.91 -0.90
N GLU A 48 -5.55 7.15 0.14
CA GLU A 48 -4.57 6.64 1.09
C GLU A 48 -4.13 5.21 0.72
N PRO A 49 -2.83 4.87 0.88
CA PRO A 49 -2.34 3.51 0.72
C PRO A 49 -3.05 2.50 1.64
N ALA A 50 -3.55 1.44 1.03
CA ALA A 50 -4.21 0.32 1.68
C ALA A 50 -3.91 -1.00 0.94
N ASP A 51 -4.24 -2.14 1.57
CA ASP A 51 -4.11 -3.47 0.98
C ASP A 51 -2.71 -3.76 0.40
N PHE A 52 -1.70 -3.65 1.26
CA PHE A 52 -0.31 -3.85 0.89
C PHE A 52 0.01 -5.32 0.60
N GLU A 53 0.77 -5.57 -0.47
CA GLU A 53 1.42 -6.85 -0.75
C GLU A 53 2.93 -6.65 -0.79
N LEU A 54 3.66 -7.43 0.02
CA LEU A 54 5.10 -7.27 0.24
C LEU A 54 5.87 -8.39 -0.47
N PHE A 55 6.91 -8.02 -1.21
CA PHE A 55 7.82 -8.94 -1.89
C PHE A 55 9.26 -8.57 -1.49
N GLY A 56 9.93 -9.41 -0.71
CA GLY A 56 11.30 -9.18 -0.23
C GLY A 56 11.44 -8.16 0.92
N MET A 57 10.42 -7.36 1.22
CA MET A 57 10.44 -6.44 2.37
C MET A 57 10.04 -7.16 3.68
N PRO A 58 10.86 -7.09 4.75
CA PRO A 58 10.47 -7.66 6.04
C PRO A 58 9.21 -6.98 6.60
N GLU A 59 8.26 -7.78 7.12
CA GLU A 59 7.02 -7.26 7.71
C GLU A 59 7.27 -6.28 8.87
N SER A 60 8.34 -6.49 9.64
CA SER A 60 8.74 -5.63 10.75
C SER A 60 9.12 -4.22 10.29
N MET A 61 9.82 -4.13 9.16
CA MET A 61 10.19 -2.87 8.51
C MET A 61 8.93 -2.17 7.98
N HIS A 62 8.07 -2.90 7.27
CA HIS A 62 6.82 -2.36 6.74
C HIS A 62 5.88 -1.84 7.85
N ARG A 63 5.73 -2.61 8.94
CA ARG A 63 4.93 -2.21 10.10
C ARG A 63 5.45 -0.91 10.72
N THR A 64 6.76 -0.77 10.81
CA THR A 64 7.42 0.44 11.34
C THR A 64 7.18 1.64 10.42
N TYR A 65 7.28 1.43 9.10
CA TYR A 65 6.96 2.44 8.09
C TYR A 65 5.52 2.95 8.25
N VAL A 66 4.53 2.06 8.22
CA VAL A 66 3.10 2.43 8.30
C VAL A 66 2.79 3.16 9.60
N ALA A 67 3.38 2.72 10.71
CA ALA A 67 3.10 3.29 12.02
C ALA A 67 3.71 4.67 12.25
N ARG A 68 4.87 4.98 11.65
CA ARG A 68 5.68 6.16 12.03
C ARG A 68 6.15 7.04 10.89
N TYR A 69 6.38 6.48 9.70
CA TYR A 69 7.10 7.17 8.63
C TYR A 69 6.24 7.50 7.40
N ARG A 70 5.12 6.81 7.19
CA ARG A 70 4.13 7.09 6.14
C ARG A 70 3.85 8.57 5.90
N MET A 71 3.59 9.35 6.95
CA MET A 71 3.23 10.78 6.82
C MET A 71 4.42 11.65 6.42
N LEU A 72 5.63 11.18 6.69
CA LEU A 72 6.90 11.86 6.40
C LEU A 72 7.47 11.46 5.04
N ASP A 73 6.88 10.44 4.39
CA ASP A 73 7.34 9.91 3.12
C ASP A 73 7.19 10.97 2.00
N PRO A 74 8.31 11.37 1.36
CA PRO A 74 8.27 12.27 0.21
C PRO A 74 7.51 11.68 -0.98
N LEU A 75 7.51 10.36 -1.13
CA LEU A 75 6.86 9.63 -2.22
C LEU A 75 5.39 9.28 -1.92
N HIS A 76 4.86 9.75 -0.80
CA HIS A 76 3.48 9.47 -0.42
C HIS A 76 2.48 9.90 -1.51
N PRO A 77 1.43 9.11 -1.81
CA PRO A 77 0.48 9.42 -2.88
C PRO A 77 -0.16 10.80 -2.75
N SER A 78 -0.44 11.26 -1.54
CA SER A 78 -0.98 12.61 -1.31
C SER A 78 -0.08 13.75 -1.83
N ARG A 79 1.20 13.48 -2.10
CA ARG A 79 2.19 14.43 -2.61
C ARG A 79 2.48 14.22 -4.10
N CYS A 80 2.45 12.96 -4.56
CA CYS A 80 2.97 12.59 -5.88
C CYS A 80 1.92 12.02 -6.85
N ALA A 81 0.77 11.55 -6.37
CA ALA A 81 -0.20 10.87 -7.22
C ALA A 81 -0.88 11.77 -8.27
N ALA A 82 -0.76 13.09 -8.11
CA ALA A 82 -1.21 14.08 -9.09
C ALA A 82 -0.15 14.41 -10.15
N SER A 83 1.09 13.92 -10.02
CA SER A 83 2.10 14.05 -11.07
C SER A 83 1.63 13.33 -12.33
N GLU A 84 1.97 13.85 -13.51
CA GLU A 84 1.76 13.17 -14.79
C GLU A 84 2.76 12.04 -15.02
N ASP A 85 3.89 12.06 -14.30
CA ASP A 85 4.96 11.06 -14.43
C ASP A 85 4.44 9.66 -14.08
N ALA A 86 4.71 8.69 -14.95
CA ALA A 86 4.41 7.28 -14.69
C ALA A 86 5.25 6.72 -13.53
N VAL A 87 6.48 7.22 -13.39
CA VAL A 87 7.47 6.78 -12.40
C VAL A 87 8.03 7.99 -11.68
N VAL A 88 8.02 7.95 -10.35
CA VAL A 88 8.57 9.00 -9.48
C VAL A 88 9.72 8.43 -8.67
N THR A 89 10.82 9.16 -8.58
CA THR A 89 12.03 8.72 -7.89
C THR A 89 12.20 9.45 -6.56
N LEU A 90 12.84 8.80 -5.60
CA LEU A 90 13.19 9.46 -4.35
C LEU A 90 14.08 10.69 -4.59
N ALA A 91 15.00 10.63 -5.55
CA ALA A 91 15.87 11.75 -5.88
C ALA A 91 15.11 12.98 -6.40
N SER A 92 13.98 12.81 -7.12
CA SER A 92 13.19 13.95 -7.59
C SER A 92 12.36 14.60 -6.47
N GLN A 93 11.89 13.83 -5.49
CA GLN A 93 11.09 14.36 -4.37
C GLN A 93 11.94 14.77 -3.16
N LEU A 94 13.08 14.13 -2.97
CA LEU A 94 14.06 14.41 -1.92
C LEU A 94 15.48 14.46 -2.50
N PRO A 95 15.87 15.62 -3.07
CA PRO A 95 17.22 15.86 -3.58
C PRO A 95 18.29 15.64 -2.50
N ASP A 96 19.50 15.28 -2.93
CA ASP A 96 20.60 14.89 -2.04
C ASP A 96 20.91 15.92 -0.95
N GLU A 97 20.88 17.19 -1.31
CA GLU A 97 21.10 18.34 -0.41
C GLU A 97 20.13 18.37 0.78
N ARG A 98 18.92 17.81 0.61
CA ARG A 98 17.85 17.81 1.62
C ARG A 98 17.76 16.50 2.41
N ARG A 99 18.53 15.48 2.04
CA ARG A 99 18.46 14.14 2.64
C ARG A 99 18.81 14.16 4.12
N GLU A 100 19.91 14.80 4.50
CA GLU A 100 20.34 14.87 5.91
C GLU A 100 19.35 15.66 6.80
N ALA A 101 18.59 16.59 6.22
CA ALA A 101 17.54 17.32 6.95
C ALA A 101 16.22 16.52 7.07
N SER A 102 16.06 15.43 6.32
CA SER A 102 14.84 14.64 6.31
C SER A 102 14.86 13.55 7.38
N ALA A 103 13.90 13.60 8.30
CA ALA A 103 13.69 12.55 9.29
C ALA A 103 13.33 11.21 8.64
N TYR A 104 12.70 11.21 7.46
CA TYR A 104 12.42 10.00 6.70
C TYR A 104 13.71 9.34 6.20
N TRP A 105 14.62 10.13 5.60
CA TRP A 105 15.90 9.62 5.13
C TRP A 105 16.78 9.12 6.28
N THR A 106 17.03 9.99 7.27
CA THR A 106 18.01 9.73 8.34
C THR A 106 17.57 8.63 9.30
N ARG A 107 16.27 8.54 9.63
CA ARG A 107 15.77 7.62 10.67
C ARG A 107 15.14 6.35 10.11
N PHE A 108 14.69 6.34 8.87
CA PHE A 108 14.09 5.16 8.24
C PHE A 108 15.00 4.59 7.16
N LEU A 109 15.16 5.28 6.02
CA LEU A 109 15.88 4.72 4.86
C LEU A 109 17.32 4.32 5.21
N ARG A 110 18.11 5.26 5.76
CA ARG A 110 19.50 5.00 6.15
C ARG A 110 19.63 3.91 7.21
N ARG A 111 18.68 3.83 8.15
CA ARG A 111 18.69 2.82 9.22
C ARG A 111 18.41 1.41 8.69
N HIS A 112 17.64 1.30 7.62
CA HIS A 112 17.34 0.04 6.96
C HIS A 112 18.25 -0.20 5.74
N ASP A 113 19.35 0.55 5.62
CA ASP A 113 20.30 0.51 4.50
C ASP A 113 19.62 0.67 3.13
N VAL A 114 18.47 1.35 3.04
CA VAL A 114 17.80 1.62 1.77
C VAL A 114 18.53 2.76 1.06
N ALA A 115 19.14 2.45 -0.08
CA ALA A 115 19.90 3.39 -0.89
C ALA A 115 19.00 4.25 -1.77
N ASP A 116 17.93 3.66 -2.32
CA ASP A 116 17.03 4.36 -3.23
C ASP A 116 15.63 3.74 -3.29
N VAL A 117 14.65 4.55 -3.69
CA VAL A 117 13.24 4.15 -3.81
C VAL A 117 12.62 4.75 -5.07
N VAL A 118 11.85 3.96 -5.80
CA VAL A 118 11.12 4.36 -7.00
C VAL A 118 9.66 3.94 -6.88
N GLU A 119 8.73 4.86 -7.15
CA GLU A 119 7.29 4.59 -7.22
C GLU A 119 6.84 4.50 -8.68
N ILE A 120 6.09 3.46 -9.02
CA ILE A 120 5.44 3.27 -10.31
C ILE A 120 3.94 3.37 -10.10
N TRP A 121 3.31 4.41 -10.61
CA TRP A 121 1.87 4.63 -10.44
C TRP A 121 1.06 3.71 -11.34
N LEU A 122 -0.07 3.22 -10.85
CA LEU A 122 -1.10 2.58 -11.68
C LEU A 122 -2.29 3.50 -11.77
N ARG A 123 -2.73 3.81 -12.99
CA ARG A 123 -3.89 4.65 -13.27
C ARG A 123 -4.99 3.85 -13.95
N ASP A 124 -6.21 4.25 -13.61
CA ASP A 124 -7.44 3.79 -14.21
C ASP A 124 -8.17 5.00 -14.79
N ALA A 125 -8.22 5.08 -16.13
CA ALA A 125 -8.82 6.22 -16.83
C ALA A 125 -8.28 7.58 -16.34
N GLY A 126 -6.96 7.64 -16.07
CA GLY A 126 -6.27 8.84 -15.58
C GLY A 126 -6.31 9.05 -14.06
N VAL A 127 -7.09 8.25 -13.31
CA VAL A 127 -7.13 8.32 -11.84
C VAL A 127 -6.16 7.30 -11.25
N THR A 128 -5.25 7.73 -10.38
CA THR A 128 -4.32 6.82 -9.69
C THR A 128 -5.10 5.87 -8.77
N VAL A 129 -4.88 4.56 -8.93
CA VAL A 129 -5.60 3.49 -8.20
C VAL A 129 -4.70 2.65 -7.31
N GLY A 130 -3.39 2.75 -7.48
CA GLY A 130 -2.39 2.02 -6.71
C GLY A 130 -0.99 2.35 -7.20
N ALA A 131 0.02 1.70 -6.63
CA ALA A 131 1.39 1.84 -7.07
C ALA A 131 2.24 0.62 -6.70
N PHE A 132 3.40 0.54 -7.34
CA PHE A 132 4.51 -0.30 -6.92
C PHE A 132 5.65 0.57 -6.39
N SER A 133 6.02 0.35 -5.13
CA SER A 133 7.23 0.90 -4.51
C SER A 133 8.37 -0.09 -4.65
N LEU A 134 9.42 0.27 -5.39
CA LEU A 134 10.63 -0.52 -5.56
C LEU A 134 11.72 0.07 -4.67
N LEU A 135 12.31 -0.77 -3.82
CA LEU A 135 13.38 -0.39 -2.91
C LEU A 135 14.67 -1.08 -3.33
N ARG A 136 15.78 -0.35 -3.27
CA ARG A 136 17.12 -0.90 -3.43
C ARG A 136 17.92 -0.68 -2.15
N VAL A 137 18.46 -1.76 -1.61
CA VAL A 137 19.32 -1.74 -0.43
C VAL A 137 20.76 -1.43 -0.87
N GLY A 138 21.51 -0.77 -0.01
CA GLY A 138 22.93 -0.48 -0.16
C GLY A 138 23.79 -1.72 0.00
N ALA A 139 25.09 -1.57 -0.27
CA ALA A 139 26.08 -2.62 -0.11
C ALA A 139 26.59 -2.77 1.35
N THR A 140 26.01 -2.03 2.30
CA THR A 140 26.58 -1.83 3.66
C THR A 140 25.86 -2.60 4.77
N GLY A 141 25.00 -3.55 4.42
CA GLY A 141 24.24 -4.34 5.40
C GLY A 141 25.08 -5.33 6.23
N GLU A 142 25.65 -4.86 7.35
CA GLU A 142 25.80 -5.68 8.56
C GLU A 142 24.39 -6.06 9.06
N GLY A 143 23.79 -7.07 8.45
CA GLY A 143 22.40 -7.46 8.71
C GLY A 143 21.88 -8.63 7.89
N ALA A 144 22.67 -9.20 6.98
CA ALA A 144 22.41 -10.50 6.38
C ALA A 144 22.72 -11.64 7.37
N ALA A 145 22.03 -11.66 8.51
CA ALA A 145 21.92 -12.82 9.39
C ALA A 145 20.50 -13.35 9.31
N GLY A 146 20.18 -13.92 8.14
CA GLY A 146 18.95 -14.61 7.83
C GLY A 146 19.20 -15.42 6.57
N GLU A 147 19.53 -16.69 6.75
CA GLU A 147 19.90 -17.64 5.70
C GLU A 147 18.83 -17.72 4.61
N GLY A 148 19.21 -17.42 3.36
CA GLY A 148 18.42 -17.72 2.17
C GLY A 148 18.30 -16.58 1.17
N ALA A 149 18.96 -16.74 0.02
CA ALA A 149 18.90 -15.92 -1.19
C ALA A 149 19.63 -14.56 -1.15
N ALA A 150 20.97 -14.60 -1.05
CA ALA A 150 21.81 -13.57 -1.67
C ALA A 150 21.80 -13.79 -3.19
N GLY A 151 20.82 -13.20 -3.87
CA GLY A 151 20.88 -12.98 -5.32
C GLY A 151 21.82 -11.82 -5.60
N GLU A 152 22.55 -11.88 -6.72
CA GLU A 152 23.40 -10.82 -7.26
C GLU A 152 22.56 -9.57 -7.60
N GLY A 153 22.12 -8.83 -6.58
CA GLY A 153 21.32 -7.63 -6.73
C GLY A 153 22.17 -6.41 -7.05
N ALA A 154 21.72 -5.59 -7.99
CA ALA A 154 22.31 -4.27 -8.22
C ALA A 154 22.23 -3.43 -6.94
N THR A 155 23.37 -2.96 -6.43
CA THR A 155 23.45 -2.12 -5.22
C THR A 155 23.45 -0.64 -5.59
N GLY A 156 22.81 0.22 -4.78
CA GLY A 156 22.90 1.68 -4.93
C GLY A 156 21.62 2.34 -5.47
N ARG A 157 21.75 3.34 -6.34
CA ARG A 157 20.61 4.06 -6.95
C ARG A 157 20.09 3.37 -8.19
N PHE A 158 18.82 3.58 -8.52
CA PHE A 158 18.28 3.14 -9.81
C PHE A 158 18.90 3.98 -10.94
N ALA A 159 19.48 3.31 -11.92
CA ALA A 159 20.04 3.93 -13.10
C ALA A 159 18.92 4.49 -13.98
N ARG A 160 19.26 5.51 -14.79
CA ARG A 160 18.28 6.17 -15.66
C ARG A 160 17.62 5.18 -16.64
N SER A 161 18.40 4.26 -17.20
CA SER A 161 17.90 3.21 -18.10
C SER A 161 16.90 2.26 -17.42
N GLU A 162 17.09 1.97 -16.13
CA GLU A 162 16.16 1.13 -15.36
C GLU A 162 14.85 1.89 -15.14
N ILE A 163 14.93 3.17 -14.73
CA ILE A 163 13.75 4.03 -14.55
C ILE A 163 12.96 4.16 -15.86
N ASP A 164 13.66 4.38 -16.97
CA ASP A 164 13.02 4.47 -18.28
C ASP A 164 12.37 3.12 -18.65
N ALA A 165 13.01 1.98 -18.41
CA ALA A 165 12.41 0.66 -18.64
C ALA A 165 11.14 0.44 -17.78
N LEU A 166 11.18 0.81 -16.49
CA LEU A 166 10.02 0.75 -15.60
C LEU A 166 8.87 1.62 -16.12
N ALA A 167 9.16 2.81 -16.63
CA ALA A 167 8.16 3.70 -17.23
C ALA A 167 7.52 3.09 -18.50
N HIS A 168 8.28 2.34 -19.30
CA HIS A 168 7.73 1.63 -20.47
C HIS A 168 6.89 0.40 -20.07
N LEU A 169 7.18 -0.23 -18.93
CA LEU A 169 6.41 -1.36 -18.40
C LEU A 169 5.12 -0.93 -17.70
N GLN A 170 5.06 0.31 -17.22
CA GLN A 170 3.94 0.82 -16.45
C GLN A 170 2.58 0.66 -17.18
N PRO A 171 2.42 0.99 -18.47
CA PRO A 171 1.14 0.79 -19.17
C PRO A 171 0.75 -0.69 -19.31
N VAL A 172 1.74 -1.58 -19.39
CA VAL A 172 1.51 -3.04 -19.44
C VAL A 172 1.00 -3.54 -18.08
N ALA A 173 1.59 -3.04 -16.99
CA ALA A 173 1.13 -3.34 -15.64
C ALA A 173 -0.28 -2.80 -15.38
N GLU A 174 -0.61 -1.59 -15.86
CA GLU A 174 -1.98 -1.07 -15.82
C GLU A 174 -2.94 -1.96 -16.61
N ALA A 175 -2.60 -2.33 -17.84
CA ALA A 175 -3.47 -3.18 -18.67
C ALA A 175 -3.76 -4.55 -18.01
N ALA A 176 -2.76 -5.12 -17.32
CA ALA A 176 -2.91 -6.39 -16.61
C ALA A 176 -3.71 -6.26 -15.30
N LEU A 177 -3.46 -5.22 -14.51
CA LEU A 177 -3.97 -5.12 -13.13
C LEU A 177 -5.23 -4.28 -13.02
N THR A 178 -5.40 -3.22 -13.80
CA THR A 178 -6.52 -2.29 -13.68
C THR A 178 -7.89 -2.96 -13.86
N PRO A 179 -8.11 -3.87 -14.83
CA PRO A 179 -9.37 -4.61 -14.92
C PRO A 179 -9.70 -5.44 -13.67
N LEU A 180 -8.68 -6.05 -13.06
CA LEU A 180 -8.81 -6.85 -11.84
C LEU A 180 -9.03 -5.95 -10.61
N LEU A 181 -8.37 -4.79 -10.56
CA LEU A 181 -8.62 -3.76 -9.55
C LEU A 181 -10.05 -3.22 -9.65
N ARG A 182 -10.58 -2.99 -10.86
CA ARG A 182 -11.98 -2.63 -11.10
C ARG A 182 -12.94 -3.74 -10.68
N ALA A 183 -12.66 -4.98 -11.04
CA ALA A 183 -13.48 -6.13 -10.63
C ALA A 183 -13.51 -6.25 -9.11
N ARG A 184 -12.36 -6.06 -8.45
CA ARG A 184 -12.24 -6.06 -6.99
C ARG A 184 -12.94 -4.84 -6.36
N ARG A 185 -12.88 -3.65 -6.98
CA ARG A 185 -13.68 -2.46 -6.62
C ARG A 185 -15.19 -2.65 -6.83
N GLY A 186 -15.59 -3.38 -7.87
CA GLY A 186 -16.99 -3.69 -8.23
C GLY A 186 -17.61 -4.74 -7.32
N ILE A 187 -16.86 -5.80 -7.00
CA ILE A 187 -17.20 -6.76 -5.93
C ILE A 187 -17.25 -6.01 -4.58
N HIS A 188 -16.37 -5.02 -4.39
CA HIS A 188 -16.40 -4.18 -3.20
C HIS A 188 -17.59 -3.20 -3.11
N ARG A 189 -18.32 -2.95 -4.20
CA ARG A 189 -19.61 -2.23 -4.13
C ARG A 189 -20.79 -3.12 -3.74
N ILE A 190 -20.66 -4.44 -3.88
CA ILE A 190 -21.70 -5.42 -3.52
C ILE A 190 -21.33 -6.17 -2.21
N GLY A 191 -20.08 -6.11 -1.75
CA GLY A 191 -19.62 -6.81 -0.55
C GLY A 191 -18.38 -6.25 0.17
N CYS A 192 -18.05 -4.95 0.06
CA CYS A 192 -16.95 -4.34 0.86
C CYS A 192 -17.42 -3.28 1.84
N GLU A 193 -18.56 -3.59 2.42
CA GLU A 193 -18.95 -3.05 3.70
C GLU A 193 -18.23 -3.81 4.85
N GLU A 194 -17.63 -4.98 4.63
CA GLU A 194 -17.13 -5.79 5.76
C GLU A 194 -15.68 -5.55 6.23
N ARG A 195 -14.79 -4.91 5.45
CA ARG A 195 -13.37 -4.77 5.85
C ARG A 195 -12.99 -3.37 6.28
N LEU A 196 -12.76 -3.17 7.57
CA LEU A 196 -12.31 -1.91 8.15
C LEU A 196 -10.99 -1.42 7.54
N THR A 197 -10.86 -0.11 7.35
CA THR A 197 -9.56 0.53 7.02
C THR A 197 -8.62 0.44 8.22
N TYR A 198 -7.32 0.62 8.01
CA TYR A 198 -6.33 0.57 9.11
C TYR A 198 -6.66 1.50 10.30
N ARG A 199 -7.15 2.71 10.03
CA ARG A 199 -7.58 3.64 11.09
C ARG A 199 -8.85 3.17 11.79
N GLU A 200 -9.79 2.60 11.04
CA GLU A 200 -10.99 2.01 11.61
C GLU A 200 -10.66 0.77 12.46
N GLU A 201 -9.68 -0.05 12.07
CA GLU A 201 -9.19 -1.17 12.89
C GLU A 201 -8.52 -0.69 14.18
N GLN A 202 -7.68 0.34 14.13
CA GLN A 202 -7.07 0.93 15.32
C GLN A 202 -8.14 1.44 16.29
N ILE A 203 -9.14 2.14 15.76
CA ILE A 203 -10.29 2.62 16.53
C ILE A 203 -11.09 1.43 17.08
N ALA A 204 -11.37 0.40 16.26
CA ALA A 204 -12.11 -0.80 16.67
C ALA A 204 -11.42 -1.56 17.80
N ARG A 205 -10.09 -1.67 17.78
CA ARG A 205 -9.31 -2.30 18.87
C ARG A 205 -9.45 -1.51 20.17
N LEU A 206 -9.27 -0.18 20.12
CA LEU A 206 -9.45 0.67 21.29
C LEU A 206 -10.91 0.67 21.79
N VAL A 207 -11.86 0.51 20.86
CA VAL A 207 -13.28 0.39 21.17
C VAL A 207 -13.57 -0.89 21.93
N ARG A 208 -13.03 -2.03 21.46
CA ARG A 208 -13.06 -3.34 22.13
C ARG A 208 -12.44 -3.27 23.52
N ASP A 209 -11.35 -2.53 23.68
CA ASP A 209 -10.69 -2.32 24.97
C ASP A 209 -11.45 -1.35 25.91
N GLY A 210 -12.67 -0.92 25.53
CA GLY A 210 -13.56 -0.12 26.37
C GLY A 210 -13.30 1.38 26.38
N ARG A 211 -12.39 1.90 25.54
CA ARG A 211 -11.97 3.32 25.56
C ARG A 211 -13.05 4.28 25.06
N SER A 212 -13.31 5.36 25.78
CA SER A 212 -14.23 6.42 25.34
C SER A 212 -13.70 7.17 24.12
N ASN A 213 -14.59 7.84 23.37
CA ASN A 213 -14.17 8.62 22.19
C ASN A 213 -13.15 9.72 22.53
N LYS A 214 -13.18 10.26 23.77
CA LYS A 214 -12.20 11.23 24.27
C LYS A 214 -10.83 10.61 24.51
N GLU A 215 -10.79 9.38 25.01
CA GLU A 215 -9.54 8.64 25.21
C GLU A 215 -8.96 8.18 23.88
N ILE A 216 -9.78 7.63 22.98
CA ILE A 216 -9.37 7.25 21.63
C ILE A 216 -8.80 8.46 20.87
N ALA A 217 -9.48 9.61 20.97
CA ALA A 217 -9.01 10.87 20.39
C ALA A 217 -7.64 11.26 20.95
N ARG A 218 -7.41 11.11 22.26
CA ARG A 218 -6.12 11.39 22.88
C ARG A 218 -5.04 10.40 22.43
N ASP A 219 -5.33 9.11 22.46
CA ASP A 219 -4.39 8.02 22.17
C ASP A 219 -3.96 8.00 20.70
N LEU A 220 -4.85 8.43 19.79
CA LEU A 220 -4.57 8.55 18.36
C LEU A 220 -4.18 9.96 17.92
N ALA A 221 -4.12 10.93 18.84
CA ALA A 221 -3.89 12.35 18.58
C ALA A 221 -4.85 12.94 17.51
N LEU A 222 -6.15 12.62 17.63
CA LEU A 222 -7.24 13.06 16.75
C LEU A 222 -8.29 13.89 17.51
N GLY A 223 -9.13 14.61 16.78
CA GLY A 223 -10.31 15.28 17.36
C GLY A 223 -11.45 14.30 17.68
N GLN A 224 -12.17 14.52 18.78
CA GLN A 224 -13.40 13.75 19.08
C GLN A 224 -14.44 13.75 17.94
N PRO A 225 -14.66 14.85 17.20
CA PRO A 225 -15.54 14.85 16.03
C PRO A 225 -15.07 13.84 14.96
N THR A 226 -13.77 13.78 14.71
CA THR A 226 -13.15 12.84 13.77
C THR A 226 -13.38 11.39 14.19
N ILE A 227 -13.24 11.07 15.49
CA ILE A 227 -13.56 9.73 16.02
C ILE A 227 -15.03 9.37 15.81
N LYS A 228 -15.96 10.31 16.07
CA LYS A 228 -17.40 10.09 15.80
C LYS A 228 -17.66 9.81 14.32
N THR A 229 -17.01 10.54 13.42
CA THR A 229 -17.12 10.32 11.98
C THR A 229 -16.59 8.94 11.58
N HIS A 230 -15.45 8.51 12.12
CA HIS A 230 -14.92 7.16 11.85
C HIS A 230 -15.85 6.07 12.38
N LEU A 231 -16.38 6.20 13.61
CA LEU A 231 -17.34 5.24 14.16
C LEU A 231 -18.63 5.16 13.34
N MET A 232 -19.18 6.29 12.90
CA MET A 232 -20.37 6.30 12.03
C MET A 232 -20.10 5.62 10.68
N ARG A 233 -18.91 5.82 10.11
CA ARG A 233 -18.51 5.11 8.89
C ARG A 233 -18.40 3.61 9.15
N MET A 234 -17.78 3.19 10.24
CA MET A 234 -17.66 1.79 10.65
C MET A 234 -19.03 1.13 10.91
N TYR A 235 -19.97 1.84 11.53
CA TYR A 235 -21.33 1.36 11.79
C TYR A 235 -22.09 1.08 10.51
N ARG A 236 -22.12 2.08 9.61
CA ARG A 236 -22.71 1.92 8.29
C ARG A 236 -22.04 0.80 7.51
N LYS A 237 -20.70 0.75 7.59
CA LYS A 237 -19.86 -0.22 6.90
C LYS A 237 -20.17 -1.64 7.39
N LEU A 238 -20.24 -1.89 8.69
CA LEU A 238 -20.46 -3.25 9.21
C LEU A 238 -21.95 -3.60 9.39
N GLY A 239 -22.88 -2.74 8.96
CA GLY A 239 -24.32 -2.96 9.15
C GLY A 239 -24.77 -2.96 10.62
N VAL A 240 -23.99 -2.36 11.52
CA VAL A 240 -24.23 -2.34 12.97
C VAL A 240 -24.74 -0.97 13.42
N SER A 241 -25.61 -0.96 14.42
CA SER A 241 -26.29 0.26 14.88
C SER A 241 -25.63 0.89 16.10
N ASN A 242 -24.81 0.12 16.82
CA ASN A 242 -24.21 0.57 18.07
C ASN A 242 -22.80 0.00 18.30
N ARG A 243 -22.14 0.59 19.29
CA ARG A 243 -20.76 0.27 19.67
C ARG A 243 -20.58 -1.18 20.12
N THR A 244 -21.59 -1.77 20.76
CA THR A 244 -21.52 -3.15 21.25
C THR A 244 -21.64 -4.14 20.09
N GLU A 245 -22.58 -3.90 19.18
CA GLU A 245 -22.72 -4.65 17.93
C GLU A 245 -21.46 -4.56 17.07
N LEU A 246 -20.82 -3.39 17.01
CA LEU A 246 -19.53 -3.22 16.34
C LEU A 246 -18.45 -4.15 16.92
N VAL A 247 -18.38 -4.29 18.25
CA VAL A 247 -17.41 -5.20 18.89
C VAL A 247 -17.78 -6.65 18.62
N GLY A 248 -19.08 -6.98 18.70
CA GLY A 248 -19.59 -8.32 18.38
C GLY A 248 -19.29 -8.74 16.95
N ALA A 249 -19.50 -7.86 15.97
CA ALA A 249 -19.27 -8.16 14.56
C ALA A 249 -17.79 -8.35 14.19
N LEU A 250 -16.85 -7.86 15.02
CA LEU A 250 -15.42 -7.83 14.69
C LEU A 250 -14.55 -8.77 15.53
N PHE A 251 -15.01 -9.15 16.73
CA PHE A 251 -14.15 -9.82 17.73
C PHE A 251 -14.81 -11.02 18.43
N LEU A 252 -16.06 -11.35 18.10
CA LEU A 252 -16.80 -12.50 18.62
C LEU A 252 -17.31 -13.34 17.45
#